data_AF-A0A1G4PC60-F1
#
_entry.id   AF-A0A1G4PC60-F1
#
_cell.length_a   1.000
_cell.length_b   1.000
_cell.length_c   1.000
_cell.angle_alpha   90.00
_cell.angle_beta   90.00
_cell.angle_gamma   90.00
#
_symmetry.space_group_name_H-M   'P 1'
#
loop_
_entity.id
_entity.type
_entity.pdbx_description
1 polymer ?
#
loop_
_entity_poly.entity_id
_entity_poly.type
_entity_poly.pdbx_seq_one_letter_code
_entity_poly.pdbx_strand_id
1 'polypeptide(L)'
;RKGEPHPLEQVTDETDRQRIRLTLQAIEGFVMCSCIAMGLVQLIALRFSERVPGLFFRYLRTPSKTIVSEATVTVYLRKSIFRLFAQNPHLSITKIIRSKQDTSIVDADLLAS
;
A
#
# COMPACT_ATOMS: atom_id res chain seq x y z
N ARG A 1 15.41 -31.10 14.90
CA ARG A 1 15.50 -32.58 14.85
C ARG A 1 16.17 -32.95 13.52
N LYS A 2 17.17 -33.84 13.53
CA LYS A 2 17.91 -34.24 12.33
C LYS A 2 17.24 -35.50 11.78
N GLY A 3 16.43 -35.38 10.72
CA GLY A 3 15.74 -36.50 10.07
C GLY A 3 14.22 -36.41 9.91
N GLU A 4 13.58 -35.29 10.28
CA GLU A 4 12.17 -35.07 9.92
C GLU A 4 12.07 -34.69 8.43
N PRO A 5 11.17 -35.32 7.65
CA PRO A 5 10.98 -34.97 6.24
C PRO A 5 10.53 -33.52 6.10
N HIS A 6 10.91 -32.85 5.01
CA HIS A 6 10.65 -31.43 4.85
C HIS A 6 9.13 -31.17 4.98
N PRO A 7 8.67 -30.11 5.68
CA PRO A 7 7.24 -29.87 5.90
C PRO A 7 6.40 -29.84 4.62
N LEU A 8 7.01 -29.45 3.49
CA LEU A 8 6.38 -29.47 2.17
C LEU A 8 6.28 -30.89 1.55
N GLU A 9 7.14 -31.82 1.94
CA GLU A 9 7.09 -33.23 1.50
C GLU A 9 5.98 -34.01 2.22
N GLN A 10 5.56 -33.53 3.40
CA GLN A 10 4.46 -34.10 4.18
C GLN A 10 3.07 -33.71 3.63
N VAL A 11 3.00 -32.70 2.75
CA VAL A 11 1.76 -32.33 2.07
C VAL A 11 1.58 -33.26 0.88
N THR A 12 0.78 -34.31 1.05
CA THR A 12 0.50 -35.32 0.01
C THR A 12 -0.66 -34.91 -0.90
N ASP A 13 -1.53 -34.02 -0.42
CA ASP A 13 -2.70 -33.56 -1.18
C ASP A 13 -2.31 -32.51 -2.24
N GLU A 14 -2.72 -32.75 -3.48
CA GLU A 14 -2.41 -31.86 -4.61
C GLU A 14 -3.14 -30.52 -4.53
N THR A 15 -4.33 -30.46 -3.91
CA THR A 15 -5.06 -29.19 -3.77
C THR A 15 -4.37 -28.27 -2.77
N ASP A 16 -3.84 -28.83 -1.67
CA ASP A 16 -3.08 -28.07 -0.68
C ASP A 16 -1.72 -27.63 -1.22
N ARG A 17 -1.04 -28.47 -2.02
CA ARG A 17 0.17 -28.06 -2.75
C ARG A 17 -0.09 -26.88 -3.67
N GLN A 18 -1.20 -26.92 -4.41
CA GLN A 18 -1.56 -25.84 -5.32
C GLN A 18 -1.87 -24.54 -4.57
N ARG A 19 -2.57 -24.63 -3.43
CA ARG A 19 -2.82 -23.47 -2.56
C ARG A 19 -1.53 -22.85 -2.06
N ILE A 20 -0.58 -23.66 -1.58
CA ILE A 20 0.72 -23.17 -1.11
C ILE A 20 1.46 -22.43 -2.22
N ARG A 21 1.48 -22.97 -3.44
CA ARG A 21 2.10 -22.30 -4.60
C ARG A 21 1.45 -20.95 -4.91
N LEU A 22 0.12 -20.90 -4.93
CA LEU A 22 -0.63 -19.66 -5.16
C LEU A 22 -0.35 -18.63 -4.06
N THR A 23 -0.28 -19.06 -2.80
CA THR A 23 0.06 -18.18 -1.68
C THR A 23 1.47 -17.63 -1.81
N LEU A 24 2.45 -18.47 -2.16
CA LEU A 24 3.84 -18.01 -2.39
C LEU A 24 3.89 -16.99 -3.54
N GLN A 25 3.23 -17.27 -4.66
CA GLN A 25 3.16 -16.35 -5.78
C GLN A 25 2.51 -15.00 -5.39
N ALA A 26 1.46 -15.04 -4.58
CA ALA A 26 0.82 -13.82 -4.06
C ALA A 26 1.77 -13.02 -3.14
N ILE A 27 2.53 -13.72 -2.27
CA ILE A 27 3.53 -13.08 -1.39
C ILE A 27 4.64 -12.43 -2.22
N GLU A 28 5.19 -13.14 -3.21
CA GLU A 28 6.22 -12.61 -4.10
C GLU A 28 5.73 -11.35 -4.84
N GLY A 29 4.52 -11.41 -5.40
CA GLY A 29 3.89 -10.26 -6.04
C GLY A 29 3.68 -9.08 -5.08
N PHE A 30 3.24 -9.36 -3.85
CA PHE A 30 3.07 -8.34 -2.82
C PHE A 30 4.39 -7.67 -2.41
N VAL A 31 5.45 -8.45 -2.22
CA VAL A 31 6.79 -7.93 -1.88
C VAL A 31 7.33 -7.08 -3.02
N MET A 32 7.19 -7.53 -4.27
CA MET A 32 7.61 -6.76 -5.46
C MET A 32 6.86 -5.43 -5.55
N CYS A 33 5.54 -5.43 -5.35
CA CYS A 33 4.73 -4.22 -5.31
C CYS A 33 5.19 -3.28 -4.17
N SER A 34 5.49 -3.83 -2.99
CA SER A 34 5.98 -3.06 -1.84
C SER A 34 7.33 -2.39 -2.13
N CYS A 35 8.24 -3.08 -2.82
CA CYS A 35 9.52 -2.50 -3.25
C CYS A 35 9.33 -1.34 -4.24
N ILE A 36 8.43 -1.48 -5.21
CA ILE A 36 8.10 -0.41 -6.16
C ILE A 36 7.52 0.79 -5.41
N ALA A 37 6.57 0.56 -4.51
CA ALA A 37 5.96 1.60 -3.69
C ALA A 37 7.00 2.35 -2.84
N MET A 38 7.96 1.63 -2.25
CA MET A 38 9.07 2.22 -1.49
C MET A 38 9.93 3.13 -2.37
N GLY A 39 10.30 2.67 -3.57
CA GLY A 39 11.07 3.48 -4.53
C GLY A 39 10.35 4.77 -4.93
N LEU A 40 9.02 4.72 -5.10
CA LEU A 40 8.22 5.91 -5.38
C LEU A 40 8.21 6.88 -4.19
N VAL A 41 8.06 6.37 -2.96
CA VAL A 41 8.10 7.20 -1.74
C VAL A 41 9.47 7.87 -1.60
N GLN A 42 10.55 7.15 -1.88
CA GLN A 42 11.92 7.67 -1.90
C GLN A 42 12.08 8.79 -2.93
N LEU A 43 11.60 8.59 -4.15
CA LEU A 43 11.65 9.61 -5.19
C LEU A 43 10.87 10.87 -4.81
N ILE A 44 9.70 10.72 -4.18
CA ILE A 44 8.90 11.83 -3.67
C ILE A 44 9.65 12.55 -2.54
N ALA A 45 10.29 11.82 -1.62
CA ALA A 45 11.06 12.39 -0.52
C ALA A 45 12.22 13.27 -1.02
N LEU A 46 12.93 12.82 -2.07
CA LEU A 46 14.00 13.59 -2.71
C LEU A 46 13.44 14.83 -3.44
N ARG A 47 12.41 14.65 -4.28
CA ARG A 47 11.88 15.71 -5.15
C ARG A 47 11.18 16.83 -4.38
N PHE A 48 10.53 16.50 -3.27
CA PHE A 48 9.75 17.46 -2.48
C PHE A 48 10.45 17.89 -1.18
N SER A 49 11.72 17.50 -0.98
CA SER A 49 12.54 17.87 0.17
C SER A 49 12.45 19.36 0.54
N GLU A 50 12.43 20.24 -0.44
CA GLU A 50 12.34 21.70 -0.26
C GLU A 50 10.93 22.24 0.03
N ARG A 51 9.86 21.52 -0.33
CA ARG A 51 8.45 21.98 -0.22
C ARG A 51 7.69 21.50 1.02
N VAL A 52 8.25 20.56 1.78
CA VAL A 52 7.64 20.05 3.02
C VAL A 52 7.92 20.86 4.32
N PRO A 53 8.63 22.03 4.38
CA PRO A 53 9.00 22.62 5.67
C PRO A 53 7.83 23.01 6.60
N GLY A 54 6.62 23.24 6.08
CA GLY A 54 5.54 23.85 6.88
C GLY A 54 4.73 22.89 7.76
N LEU A 55 4.41 21.67 7.28
CA LEU A 55 3.39 20.84 7.94
C LEU A 55 3.95 19.89 9.00
N PHE A 56 5.17 19.39 8.82
CA PHE A 56 5.77 18.35 9.69
C PHE A 56 6.80 18.89 10.68
N PHE A 57 7.42 20.03 10.38
CA PHE A 57 8.49 20.61 11.21
C PHE A 57 8.00 21.62 12.23
N ARG A 58 6.68 21.91 12.30
CA ARG A 58 6.12 22.91 13.23
C ARG A 58 6.41 22.63 14.71
N TYR A 59 6.76 21.39 15.05
CA TYR A 59 7.12 20.97 16.42
C TYR A 59 8.59 20.55 16.60
N LEU A 60 9.42 20.59 15.55
CA LEU A 60 10.86 20.31 15.67
C LEU A 60 11.61 21.63 15.83
N ARG A 61 12.19 21.85 17.01
CA ARG A 61 12.90 23.07 17.40
C ARG A 61 14.19 23.31 16.58
N THR A 62 14.64 22.30 15.83
CA THR A 62 15.77 22.33 14.89
C THR A 62 15.49 21.37 13.72
N PRO A 63 15.48 21.80 12.45
CA PRO A 63 15.39 20.89 11.31
C PRO A 63 16.73 20.16 11.18
N SER A 64 16.81 18.88 11.54
CA SER A 64 18.10 18.16 11.54
C SER A 64 18.52 17.61 10.17
N LYS A 65 17.66 17.67 9.14
CA LYS A 65 17.94 17.15 7.80
C LYS A 65 17.29 18.00 6.71
N THR A 66 18.06 18.28 5.65
CA THR A 66 17.61 19.00 4.43
C THR A 66 16.63 18.17 3.58
N ILE A 67 16.66 16.85 3.73
CA ILE A 67 15.79 15.91 3.00
C ILE A 67 14.80 15.28 3.99
N VAL A 68 13.53 15.23 3.59
CA VAL A 68 12.43 14.63 4.34
C VAL A 68 12.59 13.11 4.40
N SER A 69 12.27 12.48 5.52
CA SER A 69 12.30 11.01 5.63
C SER A 69 11.15 10.36 4.84
N GLU A 70 11.39 9.18 4.27
CA GLU A 70 10.38 8.30 3.67
C GLU A 70 9.18 8.05 4.60
N ALA A 71 9.43 7.93 5.90
CA ALA A 71 8.39 7.75 6.91
C ALA A 71 7.46 8.97 6.98
N THR A 72 8.02 10.18 6.89
CA THR A 72 7.25 11.43 6.88
C THR A 72 6.39 11.53 5.63
N VAL A 73 6.92 11.18 4.45
CA VAL A 73 6.17 11.15 3.19
C VAL A 73 5.04 10.12 3.27
N THR A 74 5.30 8.94 3.81
CA THR A 74 4.27 7.90 4.00
C THR A 74 3.15 8.38 4.91
N VAL A 75 3.46 9.05 6.03
CA VAL A 75 2.46 9.61 6.94
C VAL A 75 1.64 10.71 6.26
N TYR A 76 2.28 11.56 5.45
CA TYR A 76 1.59 12.57 4.65
C TYR A 76 0.61 11.94 3.68
N LEU A 77 1.09 11.02 2.84
CA LEU A 77 0.28 10.34 1.83
C LEU A 77 -0.89 9.61 2.48
N ARG A 78 -0.69 8.91 3.59
CA ARG A 78 -1.77 8.21 4.30
C ARG A 78 -2.90 9.17 4.72
N LYS A 79 -2.58 10.42 5.07
CA LYS A 79 -3.58 11.45 5.42
C LYS A 79 -4.16 12.19 4.21
N SER A 80 -3.42 12.30 3.11
CA SER A 80 -3.78 13.16 1.98
C SER A 80 -4.26 12.42 0.73
N ILE A 81 -3.95 11.13 0.57
CA ILE A 81 -4.15 10.42 -0.70
C ILE A 81 -5.62 10.39 -1.13
N PHE A 82 -6.55 10.10 -0.21
CA PHE A 82 -7.98 10.10 -0.51
C PHE A 82 -8.50 11.50 -0.84
N ARG A 83 -7.99 12.52 -0.16
CA ARG A 83 -8.29 13.92 -0.49
C ARG A 83 -7.79 14.29 -1.89
N LEU A 84 -6.60 13.82 -2.27
CA LEU A 84 -6.05 14.03 -3.62
C LEU A 84 -6.90 13.34 -4.68
N PHE A 85 -7.39 12.12 -4.43
CA PHE A 85 -8.34 11.46 -5.33
C PHE A 85 -9.65 12.22 -5.44
N ALA A 86 -10.24 12.67 -4.32
CA ALA A 86 -11.47 13.46 -4.33
C ALA A 86 -11.34 14.77 -5.12
N GLN A 87 -10.18 15.43 -5.04
CA GLN A 87 -9.87 16.66 -5.78
C GLN A 87 -9.64 16.41 -7.28
N ASN A 88 -9.29 15.19 -7.68
CA ASN A 88 -8.98 14.84 -9.07
C ASN A 88 -9.94 13.75 -9.60
N PRO A 89 -11.21 14.10 -9.86
CA PRO A 89 -12.23 13.15 -10.31
C PRO A 89 -12.03 12.67 -11.75
N HIS A 90 -11.21 13.37 -12.54
CA HIS A 90 -10.97 13.06 -13.93
C HIS A 90 -10.00 11.89 -14.14
N LEU A 91 -9.19 11.54 -13.12
CA LEU A 91 -8.25 10.42 -13.18
C LEU A 91 -9.02 9.09 -13.30
N SER A 92 -8.60 8.22 -14.22
CA SER A 92 -9.24 6.91 -14.44
C SER A 92 -9.30 6.08 -13.16
N ILE A 93 -8.25 6.12 -12.34
CA ILE A 93 -8.20 5.43 -11.04
C ILE A 93 -9.27 5.96 -10.10
N THR A 94 -9.43 7.28 -9.98
CA THR A 94 -10.48 7.89 -9.15
C THR A 94 -11.87 7.47 -9.62
N LYS A 95 -12.12 7.42 -10.93
CA LYS A 95 -13.40 6.97 -11.49
C LYS A 95 -13.69 5.51 -11.15
N ILE A 96 -12.69 4.64 -11.27
CA ILE A 96 -12.80 3.22 -10.92
C ILE A 96 -13.11 3.07 -9.42
N ILE A 97 -12.37 3.77 -8.55
CA ILE A 97 -12.59 3.72 -7.10
C ILE A 97 -14.02 4.18 -6.77
N ARG A 98 -14.45 5.32 -7.33
CA ARG A 98 -15.80 5.85 -7.10
C ARG A 98 -16.87 4.87 -7.58
N SER A 99 -16.75 4.34 -8.80
CA SER A 99 -17.70 3.37 -9.34
C SER A 99 -17.82 2.12 -8.45
N LYS A 100 -16.70 1.62 -7.90
CA LYS A 100 -16.72 0.47 -7.00
C LYS A 100 -17.34 0.79 -5.64
N GLN A 101 -17.16 2.00 -5.13
CA GLN A 101 -17.80 2.46 -3.90
C GLN A 101 -19.32 2.61 -4.09
N ASP A 102 -19.75 3.16 -5.22
CA ASP A 102 -21.18 3.33 -5.52
C ASP A 102 -21.89 1.97 -5.61
N THR A 103 -21.29 0.96 -6.26
CA THR A 103 -21.84 -0.41 -6.29
C THR A 103 -21.94 -1.02 -4.90
N SER A 104 -20.93 -0.82 -4.04
CA SER A 104 -20.95 -1.36 -2.67
C SER A 104 -22.04 -0.75 -1.77
N ILE A 105 -22.42 0.52 -2.01
CA ILE A 105 -23.52 1.18 -1.29
C ILE A 105 -24.86 0.59 -1.73
N VAL A 106 -25.05 0.41 -3.04
CA VAL A 106 -26.28 -0.18 -3.60
C VAL A 106 -26.50 -1.62 -3.10
N ASP A 107 -25.43 -2.44 -3.05
CA ASP A 107 -25.53 -3.81 -2.54
C ASP A 107 -25.88 -3.84 -1.04
N ALA A 108 -25.37 -2.89 -0.25
CA ALA A 108 -25.70 -2.78 1.18
C ALA A 108 -27.16 -2.33 1.42
N ASP A 109 -27.67 -1.38 0.62
CA ASP A 109 -29.05 -0.90 0.72
C ASP A 109 -30.07 -1.98 0.26
N LEU A 110 -29.70 -2.80 -0.72
CA LEU A 110 -30.50 -3.96 -1.17
C LEU A 110 -30.56 -5.08 -0.12
N LEU A 111 -29.53 -5.23 0.72
CA LEU A 111 -29.51 -6.21 1.80
C LEU A 111 -30.20 -5.72 3.09
N ALA A 112 -30.50 -4.42 3.16
CA ALA A 112 -31.17 -3.78 4.30
C ALA A 112 -32.69 -3.58 4.11
N SER A 113 -33.22 -3.92 2.92
CA SER A 113 -34.65 -3.86 2.57
C SER A 113 -35.28 -5.25 2.57
#